data_AF-A0A7J9M6Y8-F1
#
_entry.id   AF-A0A7J9M6Y8-F1
#
_cell.length_a   1.000
_cell.length_b   1.000
_cell.length_c   1.000
_cell.angle_alpha   90.00
_cell.angle_beta   90.00
_cell.angle_gamma   90.00
#
_symmetry.space_group_name_H-M   'P 1'
#
loop_
_entity.id
_entity.type
_entity.pdbx_description
1 polymer ?
#
loop_
_entity_poly.entity_id
_entity_poly.type
_entity_poly.pdbx_seq_one_letter_code
_entity_poly.pdbx_strand_id
1 'polypeptide(L)'
;DAIQGSTAITISNCHFTHHDHVILLGASDVYSKDQYMQVTLAFNHFGKELIQRMPRCRWGYFHVVNNDYTHWKLYAIGGSTHPTIISQGNRFIAPDDPLTKEITHRNYAPESEWRNWIWRSEGDRFMNGAFFVTSGPPSPPHLKLKKKDIIKAKPATFVGRLTKFSGTLKCKEGVKC
;
A
#
# COMPACT_ATOMS: atom_id res chain seq x y z
N ASP A 1 -9.71 -1.07 9.37
CA ASP A 1 -9.56 -2.46 8.93
C ASP A 1 -10.62 -2.84 7.91
N ALA A 2 -10.31 -3.75 6.99
CA ALA A 2 -11.27 -4.42 6.11
C ALA A 2 -10.99 -5.93 6.16
N ILE A 3 -12.00 -6.74 6.49
CA ILE A 3 -11.85 -8.15 6.88
C ILE A 3 -13.08 -8.97 6.45
N GLN A 4 -13.06 -10.28 6.69
CA GLN A 4 -14.25 -11.15 6.62
C GLN A 4 -14.93 -11.14 5.23
N GLY A 5 -14.13 -11.25 4.17
CA GLY A 5 -14.63 -11.33 2.79
C GLY A 5 -14.99 -9.99 2.17
N SER A 6 -14.64 -8.88 2.82
CA SER A 6 -14.75 -7.53 2.24
C SER A 6 -13.96 -7.44 0.93
N THR A 7 -14.53 -6.83 -0.11
CA THR A 7 -13.89 -6.71 -1.43
C THR A 7 -14.37 -5.47 -2.19
N ALA A 8 -13.73 -5.18 -3.32
CA ALA A 8 -14.01 -4.02 -4.18
C ALA A 8 -13.93 -2.67 -3.45
N ILE A 9 -12.91 -2.49 -2.60
CA ILE A 9 -12.72 -1.27 -1.81
C ILE A 9 -11.72 -0.34 -2.49
N THR A 10 -12.00 0.96 -2.50
CA THR A 10 -11.01 2.01 -2.81
C THR A 10 -10.82 2.91 -1.60
N ILE A 11 -9.58 3.04 -1.13
CA ILE A 11 -9.16 4.00 -0.10
C ILE A 11 -8.39 5.09 -0.81
N SER A 12 -8.93 6.31 -0.87
CA SER A 12 -8.30 7.38 -1.65
C SER A 12 -8.44 8.77 -1.08
N ASN A 13 -7.46 9.63 -1.43
CA ASN A 13 -7.38 11.02 -0.99
C ASN A 13 -7.40 11.20 0.54
N CYS A 14 -6.98 10.19 1.30
CA CYS A 14 -6.89 10.26 2.75
C CYS A 14 -5.51 10.76 3.20
N HIS A 15 -5.47 11.44 4.35
CA HIS A 15 -4.24 11.86 5.01
C HIS A 15 -4.14 11.13 6.36
N PHE A 16 -3.17 10.23 6.46
CA PHE A 16 -2.92 9.43 7.66
C PHE A 16 -1.72 10.00 8.43
N THR A 17 -1.86 10.20 9.74
CA THR A 17 -0.78 10.65 10.63
C THR A 17 -0.99 10.12 12.06
N HIS A 18 0.06 10.12 12.89
CA HIS A 18 0.00 9.81 14.34
C HIS A 18 -0.71 8.50 14.69
N HIS A 19 -0.26 7.39 14.12
CA HIS A 19 -0.85 6.08 14.38
C HIS A 19 0.16 4.94 14.17
N ASP A 20 0.14 3.93 15.04
CA ASP A 20 0.99 2.76 14.89
C ASP A 20 0.50 1.85 13.75
N HIS A 21 -0.68 1.27 13.94
CA HIS A 21 -1.27 0.28 13.04
C HIS A 21 -2.28 0.92 12.08
N VAL A 22 -1.82 1.44 10.94
CA VAL A 22 -2.64 2.35 10.10
C VAL A 22 -3.79 1.65 9.36
N ILE A 23 -3.49 0.65 8.52
CA ILE A 23 -4.48 -0.04 7.69
C ILE A 23 -4.21 -1.55 7.70
N LEU A 24 -5.13 -2.33 8.26
CA LEU A 24 -5.15 -3.79 8.15
C LEU A 24 -6.17 -4.26 7.11
N LEU A 25 -5.72 -5.05 6.14
CA LEU A 25 -6.55 -5.65 5.09
C LEU A 25 -6.41 -7.18 5.18
N GLY A 26 -7.44 -7.84 5.69
CA GLY A 26 -7.43 -9.24 6.10
C GLY A 26 -6.86 -9.42 7.52
N ALA A 27 -7.71 -9.88 8.45
CA ALA A 27 -7.34 -9.99 9.87
C ALA A 27 -6.65 -11.30 10.25
N SER A 28 -6.95 -12.39 9.54
CA SER A 28 -6.61 -13.74 9.96
C SER A 28 -5.85 -14.51 8.89
N ASP A 29 -4.80 -15.21 9.32
CA ASP A 29 -3.99 -16.09 8.48
C ASP A 29 -4.70 -17.43 8.16
N VAL A 30 -5.90 -17.68 8.71
CA VAL A 30 -6.71 -18.90 8.46
C VAL A 30 -8.04 -18.61 7.76
N TYR A 31 -8.39 -17.35 7.49
CA TYR A 31 -9.65 -16.99 6.85
C TYR A 31 -9.50 -16.87 5.33
N SER A 32 -9.48 -18.02 4.66
CA SER A 32 -9.20 -18.11 3.21
C SER A 32 -10.20 -17.39 2.31
N LYS A 33 -11.39 -17.01 2.80
CA LYS A 33 -12.35 -16.20 2.02
C LYS A 33 -11.80 -14.80 1.69
N ASP A 34 -10.83 -14.29 2.43
CA ASP A 34 -10.14 -13.02 2.11
C ASP A 34 -9.29 -13.13 0.83
N GLN A 35 -9.11 -14.32 0.23
CA GLN A 35 -8.46 -14.46 -1.10
C GLN A 35 -9.19 -13.72 -2.22
N TYR A 36 -10.50 -13.46 -2.04
CA TYR A 36 -11.30 -12.71 -3.00
C TYR A 36 -11.28 -11.19 -2.73
N MET A 37 -10.58 -10.74 -1.68
CA MET A 37 -10.44 -9.33 -1.36
C MET A 37 -9.68 -8.61 -2.47
N GLN A 38 -10.22 -7.48 -2.90
CA GLN A 38 -9.60 -6.59 -3.86
C GLN A 38 -9.68 -5.17 -3.30
N VAL A 39 -8.53 -4.53 -3.09
CA VAL A 39 -8.45 -3.17 -2.56
C VAL A 39 -7.49 -2.33 -3.38
N THR A 40 -7.92 -1.11 -3.69
CA THR A 40 -7.06 -0.08 -4.28
C THR A 40 -6.77 1.01 -3.26
N LEU A 41 -5.50 1.33 -3.03
CA LEU A 41 -5.06 2.49 -2.27
C LEU A 41 -4.50 3.51 -3.25
N ALA A 42 -5.16 4.66 -3.37
CA ALA A 42 -4.81 5.66 -4.38
C ALA A 42 -4.76 7.08 -3.84
N PHE A 43 -3.72 7.84 -4.19
CA PHE A 43 -3.65 9.28 -3.90
C PHE A 43 -3.70 9.62 -2.40
N ASN A 44 -3.33 8.68 -1.53
CA ASN A 44 -3.24 8.93 -0.10
C ASN A 44 -1.89 9.56 0.26
N HIS A 45 -1.89 10.36 1.32
CA HIS A 45 -0.68 10.82 1.97
C HIS A 45 -0.51 10.08 3.30
N PHE A 46 0.54 9.27 3.39
CA PHE A 46 1.01 8.64 4.62
C PHE A 46 2.10 9.54 5.20
N GLY A 47 1.67 10.36 6.15
CA GLY A 47 2.46 11.45 6.71
C GLY A 47 3.24 11.05 7.96
N LYS A 48 3.53 12.06 8.78
CA LYS A 48 4.33 11.92 9.99
C LYS A 48 3.71 11.01 11.05
N GLU A 49 4.59 10.51 11.92
CA GLU A 49 4.21 9.75 13.12
C GLU A 49 3.41 8.46 12.82
N LEU A 50 3.64 7.86 11.64
CA LEU A 50 3.15 6.54 11.31
C LEU A 50 4.22 5.49 11.59
N ILE A 51 3.85 4.36 12.21
CA ILE A 51 4.82 3.30 12.48
C ILE A 51 4.83 2.27 11.36
N GLN A 52 3.67 1.69 11.02
CA GLN A 52 3.59 0.55 10.11
C GLN A 52 2.19 0.34 9.48
N ARG A 53 2.08 -0.65 8.58
CA ARG A 53 0.82 -1.12 7.99
C ARG A 53 0.14 -0.10 7.08
N MET A 54 0.84 0.37 6.05
CA MET A 54 0.33 1.33 5.06
C MET A 54 0.29 0.75 3.61
N PRO A 55 -0.35 -0.40 3.34
CA PRO A 55 -1.15 -1.24 4.24
C PRO A 55 -0.37 -2.45 4.79
N ARG A 56 -0.99 -3.21 5.71
CA ARG A 56 -0.66 -4.61 5.95
C ARG A 56 -1.75 -5.52 5.37
N CYS A 57 -1.36 -6.42 4.48
CA CYS A 57 -2.26 -7.21 3.66
C CYS A 57 -2.17 -8.72 3.93
N ARG A 58 -3.27 -9.43 3.70
CA ARG A 58 -3.33 -10.90 3.65
C ARG A 58 -4.19 -11.40 2.51
N TRP A 59 -3.83 -12.56 1.95
CA TRP A 59 -4.56 -13.31 0.92
C TRP A 59 -4.77 -12.62 -0.43
N GLY A 60 -5.58 -11.56 -0.47
CA GLY A 60 -6.18 -11.00 -1.67
C GLY A 60 -5.23 -10.18 -2.56
N TYR A 61 -5.85 -9.34 -3.39
CA TYR A 61 -5.18 -8.46 -4.34
C TYR A 61 -5.22 -7.00 -3.89
N PHE A 62 -4.07 -6.34 -3.94
CA PHE A 62 -3.89 -4.97 -3.45
C PHE A 62 -3.15 -4.14 -4.49
N HIS A 63 -3.81 -3.10 -4.98
CA HIS A 63 -3.22 -2.14 -5.90
C HIS A 63 -2.88 -0.85 -5.15
N VAL A 64 -1.59 -0.58 -4.99
CA VAL A 64 -1.08 0.59 -4.28
C VAL A 64 -0.55 1.56 -5.32
N VAL A 65 -1.26 2.65 -5.58
CA VAL A 65 -0.98 3.52 -6.74
C VAL A 65 -0.93 5.00 -6.40
N ASN A 66 0.15 5.67 -6.82
CA ASN A 66 0.34 7.12 -6.68
C ASN A 66 0.08 7.69 -5.26
N ASN A 67 0.42 6.95 -4.22
CA ASN A 67 0.43 7.43 -2.83
C ASN A 67 1.79 8.06 -2.48
N ASP A 68 1.79 8.99 -1.52
CA ASP A 68 3.00 9.64 -1.00
C ASP A 68 3.29 9.11 0.40
N TYR A 69 4.45 8.50 0.57
CA TYR A 69 4.90 7.88 1.82
C TYR A 69 6.10 8.63 2.38
N THR A 70 5.94 9.07 3.62
CA THR A 70 6.99 9.80 4.32
C THR A 70 7.07 9.32 5.77
N HIS A 71 8.27 9.27 6.34
CA HIS A 71 8.47 9.14 7.79
C HIS A 71 7.85 7.90 8.48
N TRP A 72 7.79 6.72 7.83
CA TRP A 72 7.37 5.49 8.51
C TRP A 72 8.41 5.05 9.55
N LYS A 73 8.02 4.55 10.72
CA LYS A 73 9.01 4.20 11.77
C LYS A 73 9.45 2.73 11.81
N LEU A 74 8.82 1.87 11.00
CA LEU A 74 9.19 0.45 10.93
C LEU A 74 9.19 -0.06 9.48
N TYR A 75 8.05 -0.04 8.80
CA TYR A 75 7.93 -0.34 7.37
C TYR A 75 6.70 0.36 6.79
N ALA A 76 6.67 0.56 5.48
CA ALA A 76 5.48 1.11 4.82
C ALA A 76 4.47 0.02 4.48
N ILE A 77 4.86 -0.96 3.65
CA ILE A 77 3.96 -1.98 3.08
C ILE A 77 4.33 -3.35 3.63
N GLY A 78 3.35 -4.04 4.22
CA GLY A 78 3.59 -5.34 4.84
C GLY A 78 2.53 -6.39 4.49
N GLY A 79 2.79 -7.63 4.87
CA GLY A 79 1.79 -8.68 4.72
C GLY A 79 2.26 -10.06 5.14
N SER A 80 1.28 -10.95 5.31
CA SER A 80 1.45 -12.38 5.58
C SER A 80 0.42 -13.17 4.77
N THR A 81 0.62 -14.48 4.59
CA THR A 81 -0.32 -15.35 3.86
C THR A 81 -0.52 -14.91 2.41
N HIS A 82 0.59 -14.81 1.67
CA HIS A 82 0.67 -14.68 0.22
C HIS A 82 -0.22 -13.62 -0.49
N PRO A 83 -0.36 -12.38 0.03
CA PRO A 83 -1.11 -11.35 -0.67
C PRO A 83 -0.40 -10.97 -1.98
N THR A 84 -1.17 -10.62 -3.00
CA THR A 84 -0.64 -10.00 -4.22
C THR A 84 -0.64 -8.49 -4.05
N ILE A 85 0.53 -7.86 -4.09
CA ILE A 85 0.69 -6.41 -3.93
C ILE A 85 1.34 -5.82 -5.18
N ILE A 86 0.62 -4.94 -5.87
CA ILE A 86 1.13 -4.23 -7.04
C ILE A 86 1.29 -2.75 -6.66
N SER A 87 2.53 -2.32 -6.47
CA SER A 87 2.92 -0.94 -6.17
C SER A 87 3.29 -0.22 -7.47
N GLN A 88 2.56 0.85 -7.82
CA GLN A 88 2.82 1.60 -9.05
C GLN A 88 2.83 3.12 -8.86
N GLY A 89 3.88 3.77 -9.34
CA GLY A 89 3.97 5.24 -9.38
C GLY A 89 3.87 5.93 -8.02
N ASN A 90 4.09 5.24 -6.91
CA ASN A 90 4.14 5.82 -5.57
C ASN A 90 5.46 6.57 -5.36
N ARG A 91 5.48 7.44 -4.36
CA ARG A 91 6.70 8.10 -3.89
C ARG A 91 6.98 7.66 -2.47
N PHE A 92 8.21 7.21 -2.22
CA PHE A 92 8.67 6.78 -0.91
C PHE A 92 9.90 7.56 -0.50
N ILE A 93 9.80 8.25 0.63
CA ILE A 93 10.93 8.92 1.27
C ILE A 93 11.22 8.19 2.56
N ALA A 94 12.29 7.39 2.57
CA ALA A 94 12.67 6.68 3.78
C ALA A 94 13.06 7.69 4.89
N PRO A 95 12.82 7.35 6.16
CA PRO A 95 13.38 8.08 7.29
C PRO A 95 14.91 8.01 7.28
N ASP A 96 15.56 8.84 8.09
CA ASP A 96 17.02 8.85 8.18
C ASP A 96 17.60 7.60 8.83
N ASP A 97 16.82 6.91 9.67
CA ASP A 97 17.20 5.67 10.31
C ASP A 97 17.55 4.58 9.27
N PRO A 98 18.81 4.07 9.25
CA PRO A 98 19.24 3.06 8.30
C PRO A 98 18.49 1.72 8.42
N LEU A 99 17.86 1.43 9.56
CA LEU A 99 17.08 0.21 9.78
C LEU A 99 15.69 0.24 9.14
N THR A 100 15.27 1.40 8.63
CA THR A 100 13.90 1.62 8.10
C THR A 100 13.89 1.95 6.59
N LYS A 101 14.98 1.66 5.88
CA LYS A 101 15.11 1.93 4.44
C LYS A 101 14.27 1.00 3.56
N GLU A 102 14.05 -0.23 4.02
CA GLU A 102 13.19 -1.17 3.30
C GLU A 102 11.71 -0.76 3.44
N ILE A 103 11.04 -0.60 2.30
CA ILE A 103 9.62 -0.26 2.23
C ILE A 103 8.76 -1.47 2.63
N THR A 104 9.21 -2.66 2.27
CA THR A 104 8.51 -3.94 2.37
C THR A 104 8.78 -4.68 3.67
N HIS A 105 7.79 -5.40 4.20
CA HIS A 105 8.01 -6.33 5.31
C HIS A 105 7.14 -7.58 5.19
N ARG A 106 7.79 -8.75 5.12
CA ARG A 106 7.13 -10.07 5.05
C ARG A 106 6.96 -10.63 6.45
N ASN A 107 5.76 -10.53 6.99
CA ASN A 107 5.49 -10.98 8.35
C ASN A 107 5.38 -12.51 8.40
N TYR A 108 6.06 -13.12 9.36
CA TYR A 108 5.91 -14.53 9.74
C TYR A 108 6.18 -15.56 8.62
N ALA A 109 6.92 -15.17 7.58
CA ALA A 109 7.27 -16.06 6.49
C ALA A 109 8.79 -16.01 6.23
N PRO A 110 9.46 -17.17 6.10
CA PRO A 110 10.86 -17.21 5.65
C PRO A 110 10.95 -16.86 4.16
N GLU A 111 12.15 -16.48 3.70
CA GLU A 111 12.40 -16.14 2.29
C GLU A 111 12.07 -17.27 1.32
N SER A 112 12.30 -18.52 1.70
CA SER A 112 11.93 -19.69 0.89
C SER A 112 10.43 -19.72 0.53
N GLU A 113 9.59 -19.13 1.38
CA GLU A 113 8.15 -19.02 1.19
C GLU A 113 7.78 -17.72 0.47
N TRP A 114 8.12 -16.56 1.05
CA TRP A 114 7.61 -15.28 0.57
C TRP A 114 8.18 -14.87 -0.78
N ARG A 115 9.34 -15.42 -1.20
CA ARG A 115 9.89 -15.18 -2.55
C ARG A 115 8.93 -15.55 -3.67
N ASN A 116 7.97 -16.44 -3.39
CA ASN A 116 6.96 -16.88 -4.35
C ASN A 116 5.72 -15.95 -4.37
N TRP A 117 5.55 -15.06 -3.39
CA TRP A 117 4.43 -14.12 -3.34
C TRP A 117 4.62 -13.02 -4.37
N ILE A 118 3.54 -12.54 -4.99
CA ILE A 118 3.63 -11.54 -6.06
C ILE A 118 3.60 -10.14 -5.46
N TRP A 119 4.77 -9.57 -5.21
CA TRP A 119 4.90 -8.16 -4.82
C TRP A 119 5.77 -7.45 -5.83
N ARG A 120 5.19 -6.47 -6.53
CA ARG A 120 5.84 -5.76 -7.64
C ARG A 120 5.88 -4.27 -7.35
N SER A 121 6.97 -3.64 -7.77
CA SER A 121 7.12 -2.19 -7.80
C SER A 121 7.39 -1.74 -9.24
N GLU A 122 6.59 -0.82 -9.74
CA GLU A 122 6.64 -0.37 -11.13
C GLU A 122 6.51 1.16 -11.21
N GLY A 123 7.57 1.84 -11.68
CA GLY A 123 7.57 3.30 -11.81
C GLY A 123 7.48 4.08 -10.49
N ASP A 124 7.70 3.41 -9.35
CA ASP A 124 7.82 4.05 -8.05
C ASP A 124 9.09 4.92 -7.97
N ARG A 125 9.04 5.98 -7.15
CA ARG A 125 10.19 6.84 -6.87
C ARG A 125 10.66 6.64 -5.43
N PHE A 126 11.91 6.20 -5.31
CA PHE A 126 12.56 6.02 -4.02
C PHE A 126 13.49 7.19 -3.71
N MET A 127 13.47 7.65 -2.46
CA MET A 127 14.26 8.77 -1.95
C MET A 127 14.85 8.43 -0.59
N ASN A 128 15.96 9.07 -0.24
CA ASN A 128 16.69 8.87 1.01
C ASN A 128 17.11 7.39 1.26
N GLY A 129 17.47 6.67 0.21
CA GLY A 129 17.88 5.26 0.31
C GLY A 129 16.74 4.27 0.44
N ALA A 130 15.48 4.68 0.28
CA ALA A 130 14.35 3.76 0.25
C ALA A 130 14.53 2.70 -0.85
N PHE A 131 14.08 1.48 -0.60
CA PHE A 131 14.03 0.43 -1.62
C PHE A 131 12.89 -0.55 -1.39
N PHE A 132 12.45 -1.21 -2.46
CA PHE A 132 11.36 -2.18 -2.44
C PHE A 132 11.90 -3.57 -2.84
N VAL A 133 11.70 -4.58 -2.00
CA VAL A 133 12.09 -5.96 -2.31
C VAL A 133 10.95 -6.66 -3.04
N THR A 134 11.12 -6.76 -4.37
CA THR A 134 10.17 -7.41 -5.28
C THR A 134 10.28 -8.94 -5.21
N SER A 135 9.17 -9.65 -5.40
CA SER A 135 9.09 -11.11 -5.35
C SER A 135 8.07 -11.68 -6.35
N GLY A 136 8.10 -13.00 -6.54
CA GLY A 136 7.20 -13.74 -7.42
C GLY A 136 7.77 -14.01 -8.82
N PRO A 137 7.03 -14.78 -9.65
CA PRO A 137 7.49 -15.23 -10.97
C PRO A 137 7.70 -14.05 -11.93
N PRO A 138 8.76 -14.04 -12.77
CA PRO A 138 9.14 -12.90 -13.63
C PRO A 138 7.98 -12.38 -14.50
N SER A 139 7.19 -13.30 -15.05
CA SER A 139 5.90 -13.00 -15.64
C SER A 139 4.83 -13.14 -14.56
N PRO A 140 4.19 -12.06 -14.10
CA PRO A 140 3.09 -12.19 -13.17
C PRO A 140 2.00 -13.03 -13.84
N PRO A 141 1.29 -13.92 -13.10
CA PRO A 141 0.12 -14.59 -13.65
C PRO A 141 -0.81 -13.54 -14.22
N HIS A 142 -1.52 -13.85 -15.31
CA HIS A 142 -2.51 -12.96 -15.88
C HIS A 142 -3.57 -12.65 -14.82
N LEU A 143 -3.33 -11.59 -14.05
CA LEU A 143 -4.31 -10.96 -13.19
C LEU A 143 -5.41 -10.54 -14.16
N LYS A 144 -6.55 -11.25 -14.12
CA LYS A 144 -7.72 -11.00 -14.98
C LYS A 144 -8.43 -9.71 -14.56
N LEU A 145 -7.67 -8.63 -14.38
CA LEU A 145 -8.16 -7.32 -14.03
C LEU A 145 -8.55 -6.62 -15.32
N LYS A 146 -9.81 -6.21 -15.44
CA LYS A 146 -10.26 -5.47 -16.62
C LYS A 146 -9.66 -4.07 -16.54
N LYS A 147 -9.39 -3.43 -17.68
CA LYS A 147 -8.89 -2.04 -17.71
C LYS A 147 -9.72 -1.05 -16.89
N LYS A 148 -11.01 -1.32 -16.69
CA LYS A 148 -11.92 -0.49 -15.87
C LYS A 148 -11.73 -0.67 -14.36
N ASP A 149 -11.09 -1.75 -13.94
CA ASP A 149 -10.90 -2.12 -12.53
C ASP A 149 -9.54 -1.63 -11.99
N ILE A 150 -8.74 -0.97 -12.84
CA ILE A 150 -7.38 -0.52 -12.50
C ILE A 150 -7.26 0.98 -12.74
N ILE A 151 -6.78 1.69 -11.72
CA ILE A 151 -6.35 3.07 -11.87
C ILE A 151 -5.00 3.08 -12.60
N LYS A 152 -4.92 3.71 -13.77
CA LYS A 152 -3.63 3.82 -14.47
C LYS A 152 -2.67 4.70 -13.68
N ALA A 153 -1.52 4.15 -13.29
CA ALA A 153 -0.48 4.88 -12.60
C ALA A 153 0.04 6.07 -13.44
N LYS A 154 0.16 7.23 -12.79
CA LYS A 154 0.93 8.38 -13.29
C LYS A 154 2.40 8.25 -12.85
N PRO A 155 3.34 8.96 -13.51
CA PRO A 155 4.73 8.98 -13.05
C PRO A 155 4.82 9.48 -11.60
N ALA A 156 5.67 8.84 -10.78
CA ALA A 156 5.81 9.16 -9.37
C ALA A 156 6.24 10.62 -9.08
N THR A 157 6.79 11.33 -10.07
CA THR A 157 7.08 12.77 -9.98
C THR A 157 5.83 13.64 -9.80
N PHE A 158 4.65 13.13 -10.17
CA PHE A 158 3.38 13.84 -9.99
C PHE A 158 2.75 13.63 -8.60
N VAL A 159 3.24 12.66 -7.82
CA VAL A 159 2.60 12.24 -6.56
C VAL A 159 2.38 13.43 -5.61
N GLY A 160 3.38 14.28 -5.39
CA GLY A 160 3.21 15.46 -4.52
C GLY A 160 2.13 16.43 -4.98
N ARG A 161 1.78 16.46 -6.27
CA ARG A 161 0.62 17.22 -6.79
C ARG A 161 -0.68 16.44 -6.61
N LEU A 162 -0.67 15.14 -6.85
CA LEU A 162 -1.84 14.26 -6.74
C LEU A 162 -2.34 14.13 -5.30
N THR A 163 -1.45 14.14 -4.32
CA THR A 163 -1.76 14.01 -2.89
C THR A 163 -1.85 15.34 -2.16
N LYS A 164 -1.66 16.48 -2.84
CA LYS A 164 -1.62 17.83 -2.23
C LYS A 164 -2.86 18.15 -1.39
N PHE A 165 -4.02 17.65 -1.79
CA PHE A 165 -5.30 17.90 -1.13
C PHE A 165 -5.84 16.68 -0.40
N SER A 166 -4.98 15.71 -0.09
CA SER A 166 -5.38 14.56 0.73
C SER A 166 -5.82 15.01 2.12
N GLY A 167 -6.83 14.36 2.68
CA GLY A 167 -7.39 14.67 3.99
C GLY A 167 -8.82 15.18 3.89
N THR A 168 -9.30 15.78 4.98
CA THR A 168 -10.66 16.30 5.02
C THR A 168 -10.82 17.52 4.12
N LEU A 169 -12.01 17.65 3.52
CA LEU A 169 -12.40 18.90 2.87
C LEU A 169 -12.45 20.02 3.92
N LYS A 170 -12.13 21.24 3.50
CA LYS A 170 -12.26 22.44 4.35
C LYS A 170 -13.73 22.85 4.47
N CYS A 171 -14.47 22.05 5.20
CA CYS A 171 -15.88 22.23 5.49
C CYS A 171 -16.11 23.38 6.46
N LYS A 172 -17.22 24.10 6.28
CA LYS A 172 -17.74 25.06 7.25
C LYS A 172 -19.04 24.52 7.81
N GLU A 173 -19.24 24.68 9.11
CA GLU A 173 -20.47 24.28 9.77
C GLU A 173 -21.69 24.96 9.11
N GLY A 174 -22.76 24.19 8.90
CA GLY A 174 -23.96 24.65 8.20
C GLY A 174 -23.84 24.81 6.67
N VAL A 175 -22.68 24.57 6.07
CA VAL A 175 -22.46 24.63 4.62
C VAL A 175 -22.17 23.24 4.08
N LYS A 176 -22.81 22.88 2.96
CA LYS A 176 -22.51 21.60 2.28
C LYS A 176 -21.06 21.56 1.82
N CYS A 177 -20.45 20.41 2.06
CA CYS A 177 -19.29 19.90 1.37
C CYS A 177 -19.76 18.82 0.39
#